data_AF-A0AAV8YBH5-F1
#
_entry.id   AF-A0AAV8YBH5-F1
#
_cell.length_a   1.000
_cell.length_b   1.000
_cell.length_c   1.000
_cell.angle_alpha   90.00
_cell.angle_beta   90.00
_cell.angle_gamma   90.00
#
_symmetry.space_group_name_H-M   'P 1'
#
loop_
_entity.id
_entity.type
_entity.pdbx_description
1 polymer ?
#
loop_
_entity_poly.entity_id
_entity_poly.type
_entity_poly.pdbx_seq_one_letter_code
_entity_poly.pdbx_strand_id
1 'polypeptide(L)'
;MIVCDSNKKIIDVVAQYPGSVHDSFIYNNCGLRRFLHSAELPRNSWLLGDKGYPLEHCLLTPFRNPNNDMEERYNIAHRPTRNLIECIFGILKLIWRILHDSGGNLLYKPSKIIKLIICCVMLHNIRIAHNFPEEYNEYDI
;
A
#
# COMPACT_ATOMS: atom_id res chain seq x y z
N MET A 1 -3.17 0.14 5.70
CA MET A 1 -2.11 0.84 4.95
C MET A 1 -1.06 -0.18 4.53
N ILE A 2 -0.63 -0.15 3.27
CA ILE A 2 0.48 -0.95 2.72
C ILE A 2 1.46 0.02 2.08
N VAL A 3 2.75 -0.24 2.23
CA VAL A 3 3.81 0.44 1.47
C VAL A 3 4.59 -0.61 0.70
N CYS A 4 4.92 -0.32 -0.55
CA CYS A 4 5.66 -1.23 -1.41
C CYS A 4 6.75 -0.51 -2.21
N ASP A 5 7.68 -1.29 -2.76
CA ASP A 5 8.59 -0.82 -3.80
C ASP A 5 7.95 -0.96 -5.20
N SER A 6 8.69 -0.53 -6.23
CA SER A 6 8.25 -0.61 -7.63
C SER A 6 8.09 -2.03 -8.17
N ASN A 7 8.62 -3.04 -7.48
CA ASN A 7 8.53 -4.45 -7.85
C ASN A 7 7.38 -5.18 -7.14
N LYS A 8 6.39 -4.42 -6.63
CA LYS A 8 5.24 -4.93 -5.86
C LYS A 8 5.62 -5.61 -4.53
N LYS A 9 6.88 -5.49 -4.08
CA LYS A 9 7.31 -6.06 -2.79
C LYS A 9 6.84 -5.15 -1.67
N ILE A 10 6.09 -5.71 -0.73
CA ILE A 10 5.55 -4.97 0.41
C ILE A 10 6.65 -4.75 1.44
N ILE A 11 6.93 -3.49 1.78
CA ILE A 11 7.98 -3.10 2.72
C ILE A 11 7.44 -2.81 4.12
N ASP A 12 6.20 -2.34 4.22
CA ASP A 12 5.52 -2.07 5.49
C ASP A 12 4.02 -2.33 5.37
N VAL A 13 3.41 -2.79 6.46
CA VAL A 13 1.97 -3.06 6.53
C VAL A 13 1.43 -2.68 7.90
N VAL A 14 0.33 -1.93 7.89
CA VAL A 14 -0.47 -1.62 9.07
C VAL A 14 -1.89 -2.12 8.85
N ALA A 15 -2.23 -3.21 9.55
CA ALA A 15 -3.52 -3.91 9.47
C ALA A 15 -4.42 -3.73 10.71
N GLN A 16 -4.00 -2.89 11.66
CA GLN A 16 -4.67 -2.74 12.97
C GLN A 16 -5.92 -1.85 12.93
N TYR A 17 -6.19 -1.18 11.80
CA TYR A 17 -7.29 -0.23 11.66
C TYR A 17 -8.32 -0.75 10.66
N PRO A 18 -9.62 -0.56 10.92
CA PRO A 18 -10.67 -0.86 9.96
C PRO A 18 -10.60 0.10 8.76
N GLY A 19 -11.19 -0.32 7.63
CA GLY A 19 -11.13 0.44 6.36
C GLY A 19 -11.85 1.80 6.37
N SER A 20 -12.62 2.10 7.42
CA SER A 20 -13.28 3.41 7.59
C SER A 20 -12.37 4.49 8.18
N VAL A 21 -11.18 4.12 8.67
CA VAL A 21 -10.24 5.07 9.28
C VAL A 21 -9.48 5.81 8.18
N HIS A 22 -9.40 7.13 8.30
CA HIS A 22 -8.64 7.96 7.37
C HIS A 22 -7.16 7.54 7.29
N ASP A 23 -6.65 7.44 6.07
CA ASP A 23 -5.26 7.09 5.80
C ASP A 23 -4.23 7.97 6.52
N SER A 24 -4.48 9.29 6.59
CA SER A 24 -3.65 10.21 7.37
C SER A 24 -3.61 9.88 8.86
N PHE A 25 -4.72 9.43 9.43
CA PHE A 25 -4.76 9.01 10.83
C PHE A 25 -3.90 7.76 11.04
N ILE A 26 -4.00 6.77 10.15
CA ILE A 26 -3.18 5.56 10.22
C ILE A 26 -1.70 5.92 10.10
N TYR A 27 -1.35 6.77 9.13
CA TYR A 27 0.03 7.23 8.92
C TYR A 27 0.60 7.99 10.13
N ASN A 28 -0.18 8.88 10.73
CA ASN A 28 0.25 9.64 11.91
C ASN A 28 0.52 8.76 13.13
N ASN A 29 -0.09 7.58 13.19
CA ASN A 29 0.03 6.64 14.30
C ASN A 29 0.88 5.39 13.99
N CYS A 30 1.47 5.30 12.80
CA CYS A 30 2.25 4.13 12.41
C CYS A 30 3.74 4.23 12.80
N GLY A 31 4.38 3.06 12.92
CA GLY A 31 5.82 2.97 13.15
C GLY A 31 6.65 3.54 11.98
N LEU A 32 6.15 3.39 10.75
CA LEU A 32 6.82 3.88 9.55
C LEU A 32 7.06 5.39 9.58
N ARG A 33 6.05 6.21 9.90
CA ARG A 33 6.24 7.67 9.99
C ARG A 33 7.29 8.03 11.03
N ARG A 34 7.26 7.39 12.21
CA ARG A 34 8.28 7.59 13.25
C ARG A 34 9.69 7.24 12.76
N PHE A 35 9.81 6.14 12.02
CA PHE A 35 11.07 5.75 11.39
C PHE A 35 11.53 6.81 10.37
N LEU A 36 10.67 7.27 9.47
CA LEU A 36 11.01 8.28 8.46
C LEU A 36 11.42 9.64 9.05
N HIS A 37 10.93 9.98 10.24
CA HIS A 37 11.32 11.20 10.96
C HIS A 37 12.62 11.05 11.76
N SER A 38 13.01 9.83 12.12
CA SER A 38 14.20 9.56 12.95
C SER A 38 15.38 9.00 12.16
N ALA A 39 15.14 8.47 10.97
CA ALA A 39 16.13 7.90 10.08
C ALA A 39 16.17 8.66 8.76
N GLU A 40 17.36 8.85 8.22
CA GLU A 40 17.52 9.27 6.84
C GLU A 40 17.18 8.09 5.93
N LEU A 41 16.18 8.27 5.06
CA LEU A 41 16.01 7.37 3.93
C LEU A 41 17.29 7.35 3.09
N PRO A 42 17.57 6.25 2.34
CA PRO A 42 18.65 6.24 1.38
C PRO A 42 18.58 7.48 0.49
N ARG A 43 19.75 8.07 0.16
CA ARG A 43 19.80 9.30 -0.64
C ARG A 43 18.92 9.17 -1.88
N ASN A 44 18.16 10.22 -2.15
CA ASN A 44 17.22 10.30 -3.28
C ASN A 44 16.07 9.28 -3.24
N SER A 45 15.57 8.94 -2.05
CA SER A 45 14.39 8.10 -1.88
C SER A 45 13.24 8.89 -1.24
N TRP A 46 12.04 8.74 -1.80
CA TRP A 46 10.81 9.31 -1.28
C TRP A 46 9.70 8.27 -1.32
N LEU A 47 8.79 8.34 -0.35
CA LEU A 47 7.50 7.69 -0.47
C LEU A 47 6.57 8.57 -1.31
N LEU A 48 5.73 7.91 -2.10
CA LEU A 48 4.68 8.55 -2.87
C LEU A 48 3.34 8.14 -2.24
N GLY A 49 2.65 9.11 -1.64
CA GLY A 49 1.35 8.94 -1.00
C GLY A 49 0.21 9.46 -1.88
N ASP A 50 -1.02 9.11 -1.56
CA ASP A 50 -2.19 9.70 -2.20
C ASP A 50 -2.56 11.08 -1.61
N LYS A 51 -3.63 11.70 -2.11
CA LYS A 51 -4.10 13.03 -1.65
C LYS A 51 -4.53 13.06 -0.17
N GLY A 52 -4.81 11.89 0.42
CA GLY A 52 -5.25 11.73 1.79
C GLY A 52 -4.13 11.84 2.82
N TYR A 53 -2.87 11.69 2.41
CA TYR A 53 -1.71 11.82 3.28
C TYR A 53 -1.21 13.28 3.37
N PRO A 54 -0.49 13.65 4.45
CA PRO A 54 0.22 14.93 4.51
C PRO A 54 1.44 14.94 3.58
N LEU A 55 1.81 16.12 3.08
CA LEU A 55 3.10 16.34 2.43
C LEU A 55 4.19 16.47 3.52
N GLU A 56 5.22 15.62 3.46
CA GLU A 56 6.35 15.63 4.41
C GLU A 56 7.70 15.42 3.68
N HIS A 57 8.83 15.58 4.38
CA HIS A 57 10.17 15.52 3.80
C HIS A 57 10.47 14.20 3.07
N CYS A 58 9.92 13.09 3.57
CA CYS A 58 10.04 11.76 2.98
C CYS A 58 8.75 11.24 2.34
N LEU A 59 7.68 12.06 2.23
CA LEU A 59 6.39 11.66 1.68
C LEU A 59 5.83 12.73 0.75
N LEU A 60 5.89 12.45 -0.55
CA LEU A 60 5.35 13.32 -1.60
C LEU A 60 3.89 12.94 -1.88
N THR A 61 3.04 13.96 -2.02
CA THR A 61 1.61 13.79 -2.34
C THR A 61 1.24 14.63 -3.57
N PRO A 62 0.20 14.24 -4.32
CA PRO A 62 -0.23 14.99 -5.49
C PRO A 62 -0.84 16.34 -5.11
N PHE A 63 -0.72 17.34 -5.99
CA PHE A 63 -1.42 18.61 -5.83
C PHE A 63 -2.93 18.36 -5.76
N ARG A 64 -3.58 18.92 -4.72
CA ARG A 64 -5.03 18.76 -4.53
C ARG A 64 -5.80 19.43 -5.65
N ASN A 65 -5.45 20.68 -5.94
CA ASN A 65 -6.03 21.54 -6.97
C ASN A 65 -4.89 22.05 -7.87
N PRO A 66 -4.48 21.29 -8.90
CA PRO A 66 -3.43 21.74 -9.83
C PRO A 66 -3.91 22.97 -10.62
N ASN A 67 -3.11 24.04 -10.67
CA ASN A 67 -3.48 25.31 -11.30
C ASN A 67 -2.61 25.67 -12.52
N ASN A 68 -1.62 24.85 -12.86
CA ASN A 68 -0.74 25.06 -14.01
C ASN A 68 -0.26 23.72 -14.60
N ASP A 69 0.31 23.78 -15.81
CA ASP A 69 0.78 22.59 -16.54
C ASP A 69 1.87 21.80 -15.80
N MET A 70 2.67 22.46 -14.95
CA MET A 70 3.71 21.78 -14.18
C MET A 70 3.11 20.92 -13.07
N GLU A 71 2.12 21.43 -12.35
CA GLU A 71 1.38 20.70 -11.32
C GLU A 71 0.57 19.54 -11.91
N GLU A 72 -0.04 19.75 -13.09
CA GLU A 72 -0.77 18.67 -13.78
C GLU A 72 0.18 17.57 -14.25
N ARG A 73 1.33 17.93 -14.85
CA ARG A 73 2.36 16.95 -15.24
C ARG A 73 2.88 16.15 -14.05
N TYR A 74 3.12 16.81 -12.91
CA TYR A 74 3.49 16.13 -11.68
C TYR A 74 2.40 15.15 -11.24
N ASN A 75 1.13 15.57 -11.20
CA ASN A 75 0.02 14.69 -10.85
C ASN A 75 -0.11 13.50 -11.81
N ILE A 76 0.06 13.70 -13.11
CA ILE A 76 0.08 12.63 -14.12
C ILE A 76 1.20 11.63 -13.83
N ALA A 77 2.42 12.11 -13.57
CA ALA A 77 3.55 11.26 -13.21
C ALA A 77 3.35 10.53 -11.86
N HIS A 78 2.53 11.09 -10.95
CA HIS A 78 2.24 10.51 -9.64
C HIS A 78 1.19 9.39 -9.69
N ARG A 79 0.23 9.44 -10.64
CA ARG A 79 -0.90 8.49 -10.77
C ARG A 79 -0.49 7.01 -10.79
N PRO A 80 0.57 6.57 -11.50
CA PRO A 80 0.96 5.16 -11.54
C PRO A 80 1.23 4.54 -10.16
N THR A 81 1.65 5.35 -9.18
CA THR A 81 1.85 4.90 -7.79
C THR A 81 0.57 4.30 -7.21
N ARG A 82 -0.58 4.94 -7.48
CA ARG A 82 -1.87 4.49 -6.95
C ARG A 82 -2.29 3.18 -7.61
N ASN A 83 -2.10 3.07 -8.93
CA ASN A 83 -2.37 1.85 -9.69
C ASN A 83 -1.54 0.67 -9.16
N LEU A 84 -0.29 0.89 -8.76
CA LEU A 84 0.56 -0.15 -8.19
C LEU A 84 -0.01 -0.69 -6.87
N ILE A 85 -0.44 0.19 -5.98
CA ILE A 85 -1.04 -0.19 -4.68
C ILE A 85 -2.38 -0.91 -4.88
N GLU A 86 -3.23 -0.40 -5.78
CA GLU A 86 -4.50 -1.03 -6.13
C GLU A 86 -4.28 -2.42 -6.73
N CYS A 87 -3.29 -2.57 -7.61
CA CYS A 87 -2.87 -3.86 -8.19
C CYS A 87 -2.44 -4.86 -7.10
N ILE A 88 -1.64 -4.44 -6.12
CA ILE A 88 -1.24 -5.30 -4.99
C ILE A 88 -2.46 -5.77 -4.20
N PHE A 89 -3.42 -4.88 -3.94
CA PHE A 89 -4.65 -5.28 -3.25
C PHE A 89 -5.47 -6.28 -4.05
N GLY A 90 -5.59 -6.10 -5.38
CA GLY A 90 -6.25 -7.06 -6.27
C GLY A 90 -5.57 -8.43 -6.23
N ILE A 91 -4.23 -8.47 -6.39
CA ILE A 91 -3.42 -9.69 -6.31
C ILE A 91 -3.62 -10.41 -4.97
N LEU A 92 -3.54 -9.68 -3.86
CA LEU A 92 -3.71 -10.27 -2.53
C LEU A 92 -5.09 -10.91 -2.36
N LYS A 93 -6.15 -10.24 -2.81
CA LYS A 93 -7.53 -10.76 -2.75
C LYS A 93 -7.73 -11.97 -3.65
N LEU A 94 -7.17 -11.94 -4.84
CA LEU A 94 -7.32 -13.00 -5.82
C LEU A 94 -6.63 -14.30 -5.36
N ILE A 95 -5.38 -14.21 -4.94
CA ILE A 95 -4.58 -15.36 -4.52
C ILE A 95 -5.04 -15.85 -3.16
N TRP A 96 -5.19 -14.93 -2.22
CA TRP A 96 -5.62 -15.24 -0.86
C TRP A 96 -7.10 -14.91 -0.74
N ARG A 97 -7.94 -15.78 -1.29
CA ARG A 97 -9.41 -15.61 -1.31
C ARG A 97 -10.02 -15.30 0.06
N ILE A 98 -9.34 -15.61 1.16
CA ILE A 98 -9.73 -15.24 2.53
C ILE A 98 -9.88 -13.71 2.71
N LEU A 99 -9.20 -12.92 1.87
CA LEU A 99 -9.22 -11.46 1.84
C LEU A 99 -10.27 -10.90 0.87
N HIS A 100 -10.90 -11.76 0.07
CA HIS A 100 -11.94 -11.41 -0.89
C HIS A 100 -13.31 -11.80 -0.35
N ASP A 101 -14.35 -11.03 -0.70
CA ASP A 101 -15.72 -11.26 -0.20
C ASP A 101 -16.27 -12.64 -0.60
N SER A 102 -15.83 -13.19 -1.74
CA SER A 102 -16.16 -14.56 -2.18
C SER A 102 -15.54 -15.66 -1.32
N GLY A 103 -14.51 -15.37 -0.53
CA GLY A 103 -13.98 -16.26 0.50
C GLY A 103 -14.86 -16.36 1.75
N GLY A 104 -15.95 -15.59 1.80
CA GLY A 104 -16.88 -15.50 2.91
C GLY A 104 -16.42 -14.54 4.01
N ASN A 105 -17.29 -14.31 4.98
CA ASN A 105 -16.97 -13.46 6.13
C ASN A 105 -15.99 -14.17 7.08
N LEU A 106 -14.87 -13.52 7.38
CA LEU A 106 -13.94 -14.00 8.41
C LEU A 106 -14.56 -13.83 9.80
N LEU A 107 -15.26 -14.87 10.29
CA LEU A 107 -15.86 -14.92 11.63
C LEU A 107 -14.82 -15.18 12.73
N TYR A 108 -13.70 -14.47 12.67
CA TYR A 108 -12.62 -14.54 13.64
C TYR A 108 -12.52 -13.27 14.47
N LYS A 109 -11.94 -13.38 15.67
CA LYS A 109 -11.59 -12.20 16.46
C LYS A 109 -10.65 -11.30 15.65
N PRO A 110 -10.73 -9.95 15.78
CA PRO A 110 -9.87 -9.01 15.04
C PRO A 110 -8.38 -9.34 15.14
N SER A 111 -7.91 -9.78 16.31
CA SER A 111 -6.51 -10.19 16.53
C SER A 111 -6.06 -11.35 15.64
N LYS A 112 -6.96 -12.28 15.29
CA LYS A 112 -6.66 -13.37 14.37
C LYS A 112 -6.73 -12.91 12.91
N ILE A 113 -7.68 -12.04 12.57
CA ILE A 113 -7.78 -11.44 11.22
C ILE A 113 -6.51 -10.67 10.89
N ILE A 114 -6.00 -9.86 11.81
CA ILE A 114 -4.75 -9.12 11.64
C ILE A 114 -3.60 -10.09 11.31
N LYS A 115 -3.46 -11.18 12.06
CA LYS A 115 -2.42 -12.20 11.81
C LYS A 115 -2.56 -12.83 10.42
N LEU A 116 -3.79 -13.14 9.99
CA LEU A 116 -4.05 -13.69 8.67
C LEU A 116 -3.64 -12.71 7.55
N ILE A 117 -3.98 -11.43 7.68
CA ILE A 117 -3.56 -10.38 6.73
C ILE A 117 -2.04 -10.30 6.64
N ILE A 118 -1.35 -10.28 7.80
CA ILE A 118 0.12 -10.26 7.84
C ILE A 118 0.70 -11.52 7.18
N CYS A 119 0.14 -12.69 7.43
CA CYS A 119 0.57 -13.92 6.76
C CYS A 119 0.42 -13.84 5.23
N CYS A 120 -0.71 -13.35 4.72
CA CYS A 120 -0.92 -13.16 3.27
C CYS A 120 0.12 -12.21 2.66
N VAL A 121 0.44 -11.11 3.35
CA VAL A 121 1.49 -10.16 2.93
C VAL A 121 2.88 -10.80 2.92
N MET A 122 3.22 -11.59 3.96
CA MET A 122 4.50 -12.30 4.01
C MET A 122 4.61 -13.33 2.89
N LEU A 123 3.55 -14.11 2.66
CA LEU A 123 3.50 -15.10 1.58
C LEU A 123 3.57 -14.45 0.20
N HIS A 124 2.94 -13.28 0.00
CA HIS A 124 3.09 -12.49 -1.23
C HIS A 124 4.55 -12.12 -1.49
N ASN A 125 5.27 -11.61 -0.49
CA ASN A 125 6.68 -11.29 -0.62
C ASN A 125 7.55 -12.53 -0.91
N ILE A 126 7.24 -13.68 -0.32
CA ILE A 126 7.90 -14.95 -0.63
C ILE A 126 7.64 -15.34 -2.09
N ARG A 127 6.40 -15.20 -2.59
CA ARG A 127 6.09 -15.46 -4.00
C ARG A 127 6.92 -14.60 -4.95
N ILE A 128 7.06 -13.30 -4.66
CA ILE A 128 7.90 -12.39 -5.44
C ILE A 128 9.37 -12.83 -5.38
N ALA A 129 9.90 -13.12 -4.18
CA ALA A 129 11.31 -13.48 -4.00
C ALA A 129 11.71 -14.76 -4.77
N HIS A 130 10.77 -15.69 -4.95
CA HIS A 130 10.97 -16.94 -5.66
C HIS A 130 10.49 -16.92 -7.11
N ASN A 131 10.06 -15.76 -7.64
CA ASN A 131 9.54 -15.60 -9.00
C ASN A 131 8.42 -16.61 -9.33
N PHE A 132 7.51 -16.85 -8.38
CA PHE A 132 6.33 -17.68 -8.68
C PHE A 132 5.53 -17.04 -9.82
N PRO A 133 5.06 -17.84 -10.79
CA PRO A 133 4.28 -17.31 -11.91
C PRO A 133 3.02 -16.59 -11.41
N GLU A 134 2.67 -15.49 -12.07
CA GLU A 134 1.37 -14.84 -11.88
C GLU A 134 0.32 -15.75 -12.54
N GLU A 135 -0.53 -16.40 -11.74
CA GLU A 135 -1.60 -17.27 -12.24
C GLU A 135 -2.87 -16.45 -12.61
N TYR A 136 -2.71 -15.16 -12.87
CA TYR A 136 -3.80 -14.20 -13.02
C TYR A 136 -3.55 -13.26 -14.20
N ASN A 137 -4.62 -12.92 -14.91
CA ASN A 137 -4.57 -11.95 -15.99
C ASN A 137 -4.73 -10.53 -15.45
N GLU A 138 -4.27 -9.52 -16.20
CA GLU A 138 -4.50 -8.11 -15.87
C GLU A 138 -6.00 -7.75 -15.75
N TYR A 139 -6.88 -8.56 -16.34
CA TYR A 139 -8.34 -8.42 -16.23
C TYR A 139 -8.93 -8.97 -14.93
N ASP A 140 -8.16 -9.73 -14.15
CA ASP A 140 -8.58 -10.32 -12.88
C ASP A 140 -8.27 -9.41 -11.67
N ILE A 141 -7.58 -8.28 -11.88
CA ILE A 141 -7.05 -7.36 -10.86
C ILE A 141 -7.91 -6.10 -10.73
#